data_AF-A0A0C3BDS9-F1
#
_entry.id   AF-A0A0C3BDS9-F1
#
_cell.length_a   1.000
_cell.length_b   1.000
_cell.length_c   1.000
_cell.angle_alpha   90.00
_cell.angle_beta   90.00
_cell.angle_gamma   90.00
#
_symmetry.space_group_name_H-M   'P 1'
#
loop_
_entity.id
_entity.type
_entity.pdbx_description
1 polymer ?
#
loop_
_entity_poly.entity_id
_entity_poly.type
_entity_poly.pdbx_seq_one_letter_code
_entity_poly.pdbx_strand_id
1 'polypeptide(L)'
;MNKLLVIEAFYVPRTLFDLFKTTVYELINREKPSEILALVSEVTKAIKMEGVVVMNDPSTHSRRDRQIEILQGALRQLALYPSSRTTVEEIATAIRQDSTSFQRDVALVSAPQVTNSITVYDMMDPDAGPLTLRIPCLSKCRQVKRYLQCKRIAASPDLWARHHGKQQLTPNGLWWEWLPLSESTEGKHLEFVDRAKSVCTGDYIVVLKYVGQKEVPEPIAIAPLGSPCCGEKCGNLRAHLERIWPNHMVTQAFKIEDGTDVLTETFDDSLFDPRTNDLCVHVE
;
A
#
# COMPACT_ATOMS: atom_id res chain seq x y z
N MET A 1 13.00 20.12 -0.63
CA MET A 1 12.31 18.86 -0.98
C MET A 1 11.43 18.30 0.15
N ASN A 2 11.92 18.14 1.39
CA ASN A 2 11.08 17.65 2.52
C ASN A 2 9.79 18.44 2.79
N LYS A 3 9.71 19.72 2.39
CA LYS A 3 8.51 20.55 2.58
C LYS A 3 7.33 20.19 1.64
N LEU A 4 7.61 19.68 0.44
CA LEU A 4 6.56 19.27 -0.51
C LEU A 4 5.83 18.00 -0.05
N LEU A 5 6.53 17.09 0.63
CA LEU A 5 5.92 15.90 1.26
C LEU A 5 4.92 16.28 2.36
N VAL A 6 5.10 17.45 2.98
CA VAL A 6 4.17 17.91 4.02
C VAL A 6 2.85 18.41 3.43
N ILE A 7 2.84 18.86 2.18
CA ILE A 7 1.63 19.30 1.49
C ILE A 7 0.72 18.10 1.17
N GLU A 8 1.29 16.94 0.82
CA GLU A 8 0.54 15.71 0.50
C GLU A 8 -0.31 15.19 1.68
N ALA A 9 0.00 15.59 2.93
CA ALA A 9 -0.70 15.15 4.13
C ALA A 9 -2.07 15.84 4.39
N PHE A 10 -2.38 16.96 3.73
CA PHE A 10 -3.55 17.81 4.05
C PHE A 10 -4.77 17.62 3.15
N TYR A 11 -4.77 16.57 2.31
CA TYR A 11 -5.66 16.37 1.17
C TYR A 11 -5.63 17.56 0.22
N VAL A 12 -4.73 17.51 -0.74
CA VAL A 12 -4.51 18.60 -1.68
C VAL A 12 -5.03 18.17 -3.06
N PRO A 13 -5.71 19.05 -3.81
CA PRO A 13 -6.07 18.85 -5.21
C PRO A 13 -4.89 18.25 -5.96
N ARG A 14 -5.00 16.96 -6.32
CA ARG A 14 -3.84 16.12 -6.62
C ARG A 14 -3.25 16.51 -7.96
N THR A 15 -4.09 16.73 -8.96
CA THR A 15 -3.62 17.14 -10.28
C THR A 15 -2.97 18.52 -10.21
N LEU A 16 -3.57 19.48 -9.49
CA LEU A 16 -3.02 20.82 -9.35
C LEU A 16 -1.71 20.83 -8.56
N PHE A 17 -1.60 19.99 -7.53
CA PHE A 17 -0.39 19.84 -6.75
C PHE A 17 0.72 19.14 -7.52
N ASP A 18 0.40 18.09 -8.29
CA ASP A 18 1.36 17.40 -9.14
C ASP A 18 1.90 18.34 -10.23
N LEU A 19 1.05 19.21 -10.78
CA LEU A 19 1.47 20.29 -11.68
C LEU A 19 2.44 21.24 -10.96
N PHE A 20 2.07 21.76 -9.79
CA PHE A 20 2.94 22.64 -8.98
C PHE A 20 4.29 22.01 -8.67
N LYS A 21 4.31 20.75 -8.24
CA LYS A 21 5.51 19.98 -7.95
C LYS A 21 6.40 19.86 -9.17
N THR A 22 5.82 19.53 -10.33
CA THR A 22 6.54 19.40 -11.60
C THR A 22 7.17 20.72 -12.01
N THR A 23 6.40 21.83 -12.01
CA THR A 23 6.90 23.17 -12.34
C THR A 23 8.03 23.61 -11.41
N VAL A 24 7.90 23.36 -10.10
CA VAL A 24 8.95 23.65 -9.12
C VAL A 24 10.24 22.90 -9.44
N TYR A 25 10.16 21.60 -9.77
CA TYR A 25 11.34 20.82 -10.13
C TYR A 25 12.00 21.27 -11.43
N GLU A 26 11.20 21.63 -12.43
CA GLU A 26 11.74 22.17 -13.69
C GLU A 26 12.49 23.48 -13.47
N LEU A 27 11.94 24.38 -12.65
CA LEU A 27 12.50 25.70 -12.43
C LEU A 27 13.68 25.70 -11.46
N ILE A 28 13.68 24.88 -10.41
CA ILE A 28 14.83 24.78 -9.47
C ILE A 28 16.11 24.37 -10.19
N ASN A 29 16.01 23.59 -11.27
CA ASN A 29 17.16 23.14 -12.05
C ASN A 29 17.66 24.16 -13.08
N ARG A 30 16.92 25.25 -13.32
CA ARG A 30 17.17 26.18 -14.45
C ARG A 30 17.25 27.66 -14.04
N GLU A 31 16.63 28.01 -12.92
CA GLU A 31 16.45 29.39 -12.45
C GLU A 31 16.99 29.55 -11.03
N LYS A 32 16.81 30.74 -10.44
CA LYS A 32 17.23 31.08 -9.07
C LYS A 32 16.56 30.18 -8.01
N PRO A 33 17.25 29.18 -7.45
CA PRO A 33 16.60 28.17 -6.60
C PRO A 33 16.10 28.74 -5.27
N SER A 34 16.74 29.79 -4.76
CA SER A 34 16.38 30.42 -3.48
C SER A 34 14.99 31.06 -3.50
N GLU A 35 14.61 31.73 -4.60
CA GLU A 35 13.32 32.40 -4.75
C GLU A 35 12.19 31.35 -4.87
N ILE A 36 12.42 30.28 -5.63
CA ILE A 36 11.46 29.18 -5.78
C ILE A 36 11.28 28.42 -4.46
N LEU A 37 12.36 28.16 -3.73
CA LEU A 37 12.29 27.48 -2.43
C LEU A 37 11.58 28.33 -1.36
N ALA A 38 11.70 29.67 -1.44
CA ALA A 38 10.94 30.58 -0.58
C ALA A 38 9.43 30.46 -0.86
N LEU A 39 9.03 30.53 -2.13
CA LEU A 39 7.63 30.35 -2.54
C LEU A 39 7.06 28.99 -2.08
N VAL A 40 7.82 27.90 -2.28
CA VAL A 40 7.42 26.57 -1.80
C VAL A 40 7.20 26.56 -0.28
N SER A 41 8.05 27.26 0.48
CA SER A 41 7.92 27.37 1.93
C SER A 41 6.66 28.14 2.34
N GLU A 42 6.32 29.21 1.62
CA GLU A 42 5.10 30.00 1.85
C GLU A 42 3.85 29.20 1.55
N VAL A 43 3.79 28.54 0.38
CA VAL A 43 2.67 27.65 0.00
C VAL A 43 2.47 26.54 1.03
N THR A 44 3.56 25.92 1.49
CA THR A 44 3.50 24.88 2.52
C THR A 44 2.90 25.42 3.82
N LYS A 45 3.29 26.63 4.24
CA LYS A 45 2.78 27.26 5.46
C LYS A 45 1.30 27.62 5.31
N ALA A 46 0.89 28.17 4.16
CA ALA A 46 -0.49 28.55 3.89
C ALA A 46 -1.42 27.33 3.87
N ILE A 47 -1.08 26.26 3.16
CA ILE A 47 -1.88 25.02 3.13
C ILE A 47 -2.01 24.40 4.52
N LYS A 48 -0.94 24.42 5.33
CA LYS A 48 -0.99 23.95 6.73
C LYS A 48 -1.97 24.74 7.58
N MET A 49 -2.04 26.06 7.38
CA MET A 49 -2.93 26.93 8.14
C MET A 49 -4.40 26.68 7.79
N GLU A 50 -4.71 26.37 6.52
CA GLU A 50 -6.07 26.00 6.12
C GLU A 50 -6.53 24.68 6.77
N GLY A 51 -5.60 23.77 7.04
CA GLY A 51 -5.87 22.50 7.68
C GLY A 51 -6.38 21.43 6.72
N VAL A 52 -6.81 20.29 7.28
CA VAL A 52 -7.16 19.09 6.50
C VAL A 52 -8.59 19.19 5.96
N VAL A 53 -8.78 18.77 4.71
CA VAL A 53 -10.11 18.54 4.11
C VAL A 53 -10.56 17.10 4.40
N VAL A 54 -11.74 16.95 4.98
CA VAL A 54 -12.34 15.66 5.34
C VAL A 54 -13.57 15.44 4.45
N MET A 55 -13.53 14.39 3.62
CA MET A 55 -14.60 14.10 2.64
C MET A 55 -15.99 14.00 3.26
N ASN A 56 -16.06 13.38 4.43
CA ASN A 56 -17.31 13.08 5.11
C ASN A 56 -17.80 14.24 5.99
N ASP A 57 -17.06 15.34 6.04
CA ASP A 57 -17.41 16.53 6.80
C ASP A 57 -17.51 17.75 5.87
N PRO A 58 -18.73 18.07 5.40
CA PRO A 58 -18.97 19.23 4.55
C PRO A 58 -18.48 20.56 5.13
N SER A 59 -18.36 20.68 6.46
CA SER A 59 -17.85 21.91 7.10
C SER A 59 -16.37 22.18 6.77
N THR A 60 -15.64 21.16 6.34
CA THR A 60 -14.23 21.28 5.92
C THR A 60 -14.05 21.51 4.43
N HIS A 61 -15.10 21.38 3.61
CA HIS A 61 -14.98 21.42 2.14
C HIS A 61 -14.60 22.80 1.63
N SER A 62 -15.02 23.88 2.30
CA SER A 62 -14.61 25.26 1.97
C SER A 62 -13.10 25.49 2.07
N ARG A 63 -12.39 24.69 2.89
CA ARG A 63 -10.91 24.73 2.99
C ARG A 63 -10.25 24.28 1.69
N ARG A 64 -10.89 23.37 0.94
CA ARG A 64 -10.39 22.91 -0.36
C ARG A 64 -10.30 24.09 -1.33
N ASP A 65 -11.31 24.93 -1.37
CA ASP A 65 -11.35 26.06 -2.30
C ASP A 65 -10.23 27.05 -1.97
N ARG A 66 -9.94 27.29 -0.68
CA ARG A 66 -8.77 28.07 -0.24
C ARG A 66 -7.44 27.42 -0.63
N GLN A 67 -7.30 26.11 -0.47
CA GLN A 67 -6.09 25.40 -0.90
C GLN A 67 -5.88 25.48 -2.42
N ILE A 68 -6.95 25.44 -3.22
CA ILE A 68 -6.90 25.66 -4.68
C ILE A 68 -6.42 27.07 -4.99
N GLU A 69 -6.98 28.09 -4.33
CA GLU A 69 -6.56 29.49 -4.51
C GLU A 69 -5.07 29.68 -4.23
N ILE A 70 -4.55 29.07 -3.15
CA ILE A 70 -3.13 29.13 -2.78
C ILE A 70 -2.27 28.50 -3.89
N LEU A 71 -2.59 27.29 -4.33
CA LEU A 71 -1.81 26.60 -5.37
C LEU A 71 -1.91 27.28 -6.72
N GLN A 72 -3.10 27.76 -7.09
CA GLN A 72 -3.31 28.50 -8.33
C GLN A 72 -2.51 29.80 -8.34
N GLY A 73 -2.49 30.53 -7.21
CA GLY A 73 -1.68 31.74 -7.06
C GLY A 73 -0.19 31.45 -7.22
N ALA A 74 0.31 30.40 -6.58
CA ALA A 74 1.70 29.99 -6.69
C ALA A 74 2.09 29.57 -8.11
N LEU A 75 1.24 28.78 -8.77
CA LEU A 75 1.45 28.38 -10.17
C LEU A 75 1.47 29.56 -11.13
N ARG A 76 0.61 30.57 -10.92
CA ARG A 76 0.66 31.81 -11.71
C ARG A 76 1.96 32.57 -11.50
N GLN A 77 2.50 32.61 -10.28
CA GLN A 77 3.80 33.23 -10.02
C GLN A 77 4.95 32.47 -10.69
N LEU A 78 4.92 31.12 -10.64
CA LEU A 78 5.90 30.29 -11.34
C LEU A 78 5.81 30.41 -12.86
N ALA A 79 4.61 30.63 -13.41
CA ALA A 79 4.40 30.84 -14.84
C ALA A 79 5.02 32.14 -15.38
N LEU A 80 5.42 33.08 -14.50
CA LEU A 80 6.13 34.30 -14.91
C LEU A 80 7.61 34.04 -15.22
N TYR A 81 8.16 32.88 -14.84
CA TYR A 81 9.55 32.55 -15.15
C TYR A 81 9.69 32.14 -16.62
N PRO A 82 10.70 32.66 -17.36
CA PRO A 82 10.89 32.36 -18.79
C PRO A 82 11.02 30.87 -19.11
N SER A 83 11.59 30.10 -18.18
CA SER A 83 11.78 28.66 -18.32
C SER A 83 10.55 27.82 -17.95
N SER A 84 9.46 28.45 -17.48
CA SER A 84 8.23 27.75 -17.11
C SER A 84 7.47 27.34 -18.36
N ARG A 85 7.08 26.06 -18.41
CA ARG A 85 6.20 25.53 -19.46
C ARG A 85 4.73 25.57 -19.06
N THR A 86 4.44 25.88 -17.80
CA THR A 86 3.08 25.85 -17.27
C THR A 86 2.23 26.98 -17.82
N THR A 87 1.10 26.61 -18.42
CA THR A 87 0.13 27.53 -19.04
C THR A 87 -1.09 27.75 -18.14
N VAL A 88 -1.84 28.82 -18.43
CA VAL A 88 -3.10 29.12 -17.71
C VAL A 88 -4.15 28.02 -17.99
N GLU A 89 -4.15 27.47 -19.20
CA GLU A 89 -5.01 26.38 -19.63
C GLU A 89 -4.75 25.08 -18.87
N GLU A 90 -3.48 24.72 -18.63
CA GLU A 90 -3.11 23.55 -17.83
C GLU A 90 -3.56 23.69 -16.37
N ILE A 91 -3.38 24.89 -15.79
CA ILE A 91 -3.85 25.18 -14.43
C ILE A 91 -5.38 25.01 -14.34
N ALA A 92 -6.12 25.58 -15.29
CA ALA A 92 -7.58 25.46 -15.34
C ALA A 92 -8.04 24.00 -15.55
N THR A 93 -7.31 23.24 -16.36
CA THR A 93 -7.56 21.82 -16.58
C THR A 93 -7.35 21.01 -15.31
N ALA A 94 -6.25 21.27 -14.58
CA ALA A 94 -5.95 20.59 -13.33
C ALA A 94 -7.03 20.85 -12.26
N ILE A 95 -7.46 22.11 -12.10
CA ILE A 95 -8.55 22.49 -11.18
C ILE A 95 -9.84 21.76 -11.53
N ARG A 96 -10.17 21.65 -12.82
CA ARG A 96 -11.39 20.96 -13.28
C ARG A 96 -11.34 19.47 -12.95
N GLN A 97 -10.21 18.81 -13.24
CA GLN A 97 -10.02 17.39 -12.93
C GLN A 97 -10.13 17.12 -11.42
N ASP A 98 -9.51 17.97 -10.60
CA ASP A 98 -9.61 17.89 -9.14
C ASP A 98 -11.03 18.16 -8.64
N SER A 99 -11.81 18.98 -9.34
CA SER A 99 -13.22 19.26 -8.98
C SER A 99 -14.13 18.11 -9.32
N THR A 100 -13.96 17.50 -10.49
CA THR A 100 -14.67 16.27 -10.86
C THR A 100 -14.31 15.11 -9.93
N SER A 101 -13.03 14.95 -9.57
CA SER A 101 -12.62 13.91 -8.62
C SER A 101 -13.21 14.13 -7.24
N PHE A 102 -13.15 15.37 -6.74
CA PHE A 102 -13.71 15.72 -5.44
C PHE A 102 -15.22 15.50 -5.37
N GLN A 103 -15.97 15.96 -6.38
CA GLN A 103 -17.42 15.75 -6.44
C GLN A 103 -17.79 14.26 -6.49
N ARG A 104 -17.02 13.45 -7.24
CA ARG A 104 -17.20 12.00 -7.26
C ARG A 104 -16.97 11.39 -5.87
N ASP A 105 -15.89 11.79 -5.20
CA ASP A 105 -15.55 11.29 -3.86
C ASP A 105 -16.60 11.70 -2.82
N VAL A 106 -17.09 12.96 -2.87
CA VAL A 106 -18.18 13.44 -2.00
C VAL A 106 -19.49 12.71 -2.28
N ALA A 107 -19.86 12.53 -3.55
CA ALA A 107 -21.09 11.83 -3.93
C ALA A 107 -21.07 10.35 -3.50
N LEU A 108 -19.90 9.69 -3.58
CA LEU A 108 -19.73 8.33 -3.06
C LEU A 108 -19.99 8.25 -1.55
N VAL A 109 -19.54 9.26 -0.81
CA VAL A 109 -19.70 9.33 0.66
C VAL A 109 -21.12 9.74 1.08
N SER A 110 -21.82 10.56 0.28
CA SER A 110 -23.18 11.05 0.55
C SER A 110 -24.30 10.10 0.09
N ALA A 111 -23.98 9.03 -0.65
CA ALA A 111 -24.97 8.01 -1.02
C ALA A 111 -25.53 7.30 0.23
N PRO A 112 -26.82 6.86 0.22
CA PRO A 112 -27.40 6.14 1.35
C PRO A 112 -26.55 4.92 1.68
N GLN A 113 -26.00 4.92 2.89
CA GLN A 113 -25.01 3.95 3.35
C GLN A 113 -25.61 2.54 3.35
N VAL A 114 -25.31 1.75 2.32
CA VAL A 114 -25.07 0.33 2.56
C VAL A 114 -23.81 0.31 3.41
N THR A 115 -23.93 -0.09 4.66
CA THR A 115 -22.80 -0.32 5.56
C THR A 115 -21.99 -1.50 5.02
N ASN A 116 -21.22 -1.26 3.95
CA ASN A 116 -20.23 -2.20 3.45
C ASN A 116 -19.04 -2.14 4.40
N SER A 117 -19.21 -2.72 5.59
CA SER A 117 -18.08 -3.03 6.45
C SER A 117 -17.25 -4.10 5.75
N ILE A 118 -15.97 -3.83 5.59
CA ILE A 118 -15.03 -4.83 5.08
C ILE A 118 -14.29 -5.39 6.28
N THR A 119 -14.19 -6.72 6.31
CA THR A 119 -13.39 -7.40 7.31
C THR A 119 -12.02 -7.72 6.73
N VAL A 120 -10.97 -7.38 7.48
CA VAL A 120 -9.58 -7.66 7.08
C VAL A 120 -8.86 -8.37 8.23
N TYR A 121 -8.06 -9.39 7.93
CA TYR A 121 -7.27 -10.13 8.92
C TYR A 121 -5.78 -9.79 8.81
N ASP A 122 -5.06 -9.81 9.93
CA ASP A 122 -3.59 -9.66 9.94
C ASP A 122 -2.96 -11.05 9.79
N MET A 123 -2.18 -11.28 8.74
CA MET A 123 -1.47 -12.56 8.56
C MET A 123 -0.33 -12.74 9.57
N MET A 124 0.20 -11.65 10.13
CA MET A 124 1.29 -11.71 11.12
C MET A 124 0.78 -12.02 12.53
N ASP A 125 -0.54 -11.89 12.75
CA ASP A 125 -1.19 -12.23 14.02
C ASP A 125 -2.56 -12.89 13.74
N PRO A 126 -2.56 -14.17 13.33
CA PRO A 126 -3.80 -14.89 12.98
C PRO A 126 -4.80 -14.99 14.14
N ASP A 127 -4.33 -14.85 15.39
CA ASP A 127 -5.14 -14.97 16.61
C ASP A 127 -5.80 -13.64 17.01
N ALA A 128 -5.32 -12.48 16.53
CA ALA A 128 -5.88 -11.15 16.84
C ALA A 128 -7.34 -10.96 16.37
N GLY A 129 -7.85 -11.88 15.55
CA GLY A 129 -9.21 -11.82 15.01
C GLY A 129 -9.41 -10.74 13.94
N PRO A 130 -10.62 -10.69 13.35
CA PRO A 130 -10.91 -9.79 12.23
C PRO A 130 -10.96 -8.30 12.62
N LEU A 131 -10.32 -7.45 11.82
CA LEU A 131 -10.51 -6.01 11.85
C LEU A 131 -11.71 -5.61 11.00
N THR A 132 -12.74 -5.04 11.64
CA THR A 132 -13.92 -4.52 10.93
C THR A 132 -13.70 -3.07 10.52
N LEU A 133 -13.53 -2.85 9.22
CA LEU A 133 -13.31 -1.52 8.66
C LEU A 133 -14.66 -0.86 8.33
N ARG A 134 -15.04 0.13 9.13
CA ARG A 134 -16.29 0.89 8.97
C ARG A 134 -16.01 2.28 8.42
N ILE A 135 -15.73 2.37 7.12
CA ILE A 135 -15.72 3.66 6.40
C ILE A 135 -16.56 3.49 5.12
N PRO A 136 -17.39 4.48 4.77
CA PRO A 136 -18.04 4.52 3.46
C PRO A 136 -16.98 4.40 2.35
N CYS A 137 -17.24 3.54 1.36
CA CYS A 137 -16.48 3.52 0.10
C CYS A 137 -15.06 2.94 0.17
N LEU A 138 -14.83 1.84 0.91
CA LEU A 138 -13.59 1.05 0.78
C LEU A 138 -13.65 0.07 -0.41
N SER A 139 -14.06 0.51 -1.61
CA SER A 139 -14.26 -0.37 -2.77
C SER A 139 -12.97 -0.81 -3.47
N LYS A 140 -11.83 -0.19 -3.15
CA LYS A 140 -10.53 -0.47 -3.76
C LYS A 140 -9.44 -0.76 -2.73
N CYS A 141 -8.51 -1.65 -3.10
CA CYS A 141 -7.40 -2.06 -2.24
C CYS A 141 -6.57 -0.87 -1.75
N ARG A 142 -6.34 0.14 -2.60
CA ARG A 142 -5.66 1.40 -2.20
C ARG A 142 -6.32 2.08 -0.99
N GLN A 143 -7.65 2.07 -0.90
CA GLN A 143 -8.38 2.74 0.17
C GLN A 143 -8.24 1.97 1.50
N VAL A 144 -8.31 0.64 1.44
CA VAL A 144 -8.05 -0.24 2.60
C VAL A 144 -6.63 -0.04 3.10
N LYS A 145 -5.63 -0.06 2.22
CA LYS A 145 -4.23 0.23 2.56
C LYS A 145 -4.08 1.58 3.26
N ARG A 146 -4.68 2.64 2.70
CA ARG A 146 -4.65 3.98 3.30
C ARG A 146 -5.33 4.00 4.67
N TYR A 147 -6.45 3.28 4.84
CA TYR A 147 -7.13 3.18 6.13
C TYR A 147 -6.20 2.59 7.20
N LEU A 148 -5.60 1.44 6.92
CA LEU A 148 -4.69 0.75 7.84
C LEU A 148 -3.53 1.65 8.27
N GLN A 149 -2.96 2.40 7.31
CA GLN A 149 -1.89 3.37 7.55
C GLN A 149 -2.36 4.56 8.39
N CYS A 150 -3.48 5.20 8.03
CA CYS A 150 -4.02 6.35 8.77
C CYS A 150 -4.41 6.00 10.21
N LYS A 151 -4.92 4.78 10.43
CA LYS A 151 -5.24 4.26 11.76
C LYS A 151 -4.04 3.69 12.51
N ARG A 152 -2.85 3.73 11.91
CA ARG A 152 -1.60 3.19 12.48
C ARG A 152 -1.72 1.71 12.87
N ILE A 153 -2.54 0.95 12.14
CA ILE A 153 -2.68 -0.50 12.29
C ILE A 153 -1.49 -1.20 11.63
N ALA A 154 -1.13 -0.73 10.43
CA ALA A 154 0.02 -1.20 9.66
C ALA A 154 0.72 -0.02 8.99
N ALA A 155 2.06 0.01 9.02
CA ALA A 155 2.81 1.11 8.43
C ALA A 155 2.99 0.95 6.92
N SER A 156 3.24 -0.28 6.45
CA SER A 156 3.39 -0.60 5.02
C SER A 156 2.64 -1.87 4.65
N PRO A 157 1.29 -1.85 4.65
CA PRO A 157 0.51 -3.04 4.38
C PRO A 157 0.50 -3.41 2.89
N ASP A 158 0.68 -4.69 2.61
CA ASP A 158 0.29 -5.34 1.35
C ASP A 158 -1.00 -6.12 1.58
N LEU A 159 -1.89 -6.13 0.59
CA LEU A 159 -3.20 -6.75 0.69
C LEU A 159 -3.26 -8.04 -0.12
N TRP A 160 -3.95 -9.02 0.45
CA TRP A 160 -4.12 -10.34 -0.12
C TRP A 160 -5.60 -10.74 -0.08
N ALA A 161 -6.06 -11.50 -1.07
CA ALA A 161 -7.35 -12.17 -1.05
C ALA A 161 -7.17 -13.62 -0.63
N ARG A 162 -7.90 -14.05 0.41
CA ARG A 162 -7.99 -15.46 0.80
C ARG A 162 -9.09 -16.15 0.00
N HIS A 163 -8.73 -17.28 -0.59
CA HIS A 163 -9.61 -18.18 -1.31
C HIS A 163 -9.67 -19.54 -0.58
N HIS A 164 -10.78 -20.27 -0.77
CA HIS A 164 -10.96 -21.62 -0.22
C HIS A 164 -11.09 -22.63 -1.36
N GLY A 165 -10.69 -23.88 -1.13
CA GLY A 165 -10.81 -24.98 -2.09
C GLY A 165 -10.01 -24.79 -3.38
N LYS A 166 -8.92 -24.03 -3.35
CA LYS A 166 -8.07 -23.74 -4.52
C LYS A 166 -6.93 -24.72 -4.72
N GLN A 167 -6.62 -25.53 -3.71
CA GLN A 167 -5.61 -26.58 -3.75
C GLN A 167 -6.05 -27.80 -2.94
N GLN A 168 -5.36 -28.94 -3.09
CA GLN A 168 -5.74 -30.24 -2.54
C GLN A 168 -4.78 -30.83 -1.49
N LEU A 169 -3.71 -30.09 -1.15
CA LEU A 169 -2.68 -30.49 -0.18
C LEU A 169 -3.19 -30.43 1.27
N THR A 170 -4.17 -29.58 1.56
CA THR A 170 -4.76 -29.42 2.89
C THR A 170 -6.28 -29.40 2.86
N PRO A 171 -6.97 -29.71 3.98
CA PRO A 171 -8.41 -29.97 3.96
C PRO A 171 -9.31 -28.82 3.49
N ASN A 172 -9.01 -27.55 3.82
CA ASN A 172 -9.84 -26.44 3.35
C ASN A 172 -9.32 -25.83 2.04
N GLY A 173 -8.15 -26.28 1.56
CA GLY A 173 -7.58 -25.85 0.30
C GLY A 173 -7.33 -24.34 0.25
N LEU A 174 -6.88 -23.73 1.37
CA LEU A 174 -6.65 -22.28 1.41
C LEU A 174 -5.58 -21.87 0.41
N TRP A 175 -5.76 -20.68 -0.16
CA TRP A 175 -4.81 -20.06 -1.07
C TRP A 175 -4.92 -18.55 -1.00
N TRP A 176 -3.81 -17.84 -1.17
CA TRP A 176 -3.76 -16.38 -1.08
C TRP A 176 -3.24 -15.72 -2.35
N GLU A 177 -3.95 -14.69 -2.79
CA GLU A 177 -3.61 -13.91 -3.98
C GLU A 177 -3.19 -12.51 -3.59
N TRP A 178 -2.01 -12.06 -4.02
CA TRP A 178 -1.60 -10.67 -3.82
C TRP A 178 -2.44 -9.73 -4.69
N LEU A 179 -2.96 -8.65 -4.09
CA LEU A 179 -3.88 -7.73 -4.76
C LEU A 179 -3.20 -6.41 -5.16
N PRO A 180 -3.30 -5.99 -6.44
CA PRO A 180 -2.82 -4.68 -6.85
C PRO A 180 -3.70 -3.55 -6.28
N LEU A 181 -3.14 -2.34 -6.16
CA LEU A 181 -3.83 -1.20 -5.51
C LEU A 181 -5.14 -0.78 -6.21
N SER A 182 -5.24 -0.99 -7.52
CA SER A 182 -6.42 -0.69 -8.34
C SER A 182 -7.54 -1.72 -8.22
N GLU A 183 -7.27 -2.84 -7.56
CA GLU A 183 -8.16 -3.98 -7.50
C GLU A 183 -9.38 -3.72 -6.61
N SER A 184 -10.52 -4.30 -7.00
CA SER A 184 -11.74 -4.23 -6.19
C SER A 184 -11.61 -5.08 -4.93
N THR A 185 -12.18 -4.58 -3.84
CA THR A 185 -12.30 -5.29 -2.55
C THR A 185 -13.65 -6.02 -2.42
N GLU A 186 -14.58 -5.75 -3.33
CA GLU A 186 -15.94 -6.28 -3.29
C GLU A 186 -15.94 -7.81 -3.38
N GLY A 187 -16.65 -8.46 -2.46
CA GLY A 187 -16.79 -9.91 -2.41
C GLY A 187 -15.54 -10.68 -1.99
N LYS A 188 -14.46 -10.01 -1.58
CA LYS A 188 -13.19 -10.67 -1.20
C LYS A 188 -13.01 -10.78 0.30
N HIS A 189 -12.46 -11.90 0.74
CA HIS A 189 -11.91 -12.05 2.08
C HIS A 189 -10.51 -11.47 2.11
N LEU A 190 -10.37 -10.27 2.66
CA LEU A 190 -9.09 -9.57 2.65
C LEU A 190 -8.24 -9.92 3.85
N GLU A 191 -6.95 -10.02 3.62
CA GLU A 191 -5.92 -10.14 4.64
C GLU A 191 -4.78 -9.18 4.31
N PHE A 192 -3.92 -8.88 5.29
CA PHE A 192 -2.78 -8.01 5.06
C PHE A 192 -1.51 -8.50 5.73
N VAL A 193 -0.39 -8.10 5.14
CA VAL A 193 0.97 -8.24 5.69
C VAL A 193 1.53 -6.84 5.91
N ASP A 194 1.89 -6.48 7.15
CA ASP A 194 2.64 -5.24 7.39
C ASP A 194 4.13 -5.46 7.13
N ARG A 195 4.60 -5.02 5.96
CA ARG A 195 6.00 -5.13 5.56
C ARG A 195 6.96 -4.41 6.50
N ALA A 196 6.49 -3.44 7.29
CA ALA A 196 7.33 -2.77 8.26
C ALA A 196 7.56 -3.61 9.53
N LYS A 197 6.65 -4.53 9.85
CA LYS A 197 6.77 -5.47 10.98
C LYS A 197 7.43 -6.78 10.59
N SER A 198 7.34 -7.18 9.33
CA SER A 198 7.99 -8.40 8.89
C SER A 198 9.51 -8.28 8.95
N VAL A 199 10.20 -9.41 9.09
CA VAL A 199 11.66 -9.53 8.99
C VAL A 199 12.16 -9.19 7.56
N CYS A 200 11.25 -8.83 6.64
CA CYS A 200 11.50 -8.70 5.21
C CYS A 200 11.73 -7.23 4.84
N THR A 201 12.97 -6.73 5.01
CA THR A 201 13.40 -5.51 4.29
C THR A 201 13.41 -5.70 2.77
N GLY A 202 13.31 -6.96 2.29
CA GLY A 202 13.25 -7.35 0.88
C GLY A 202 11.88 -7.88 0.43
N ASP A 203 11.91 -8.79 -0.54
CA ASP A 203 10.74 -9.52 -1.04
C ASP A 203 10.41 -10.73 -0.16
N TYR A 204 9.19 -11.24 -0.31
CA TYR A 204 8.61 -12.29 0.55
C TYR A 204 7.59 -13.10 -0.23
N ILE A 205 7.26 -14.29 0.28
CA ILE A 205 6.09 -15.08 -0.09
C ILE A 205 5.19 -15.27 1.13
N VAL A 206 3.93 -15.64 0.90
CA VAL A 206 3.05 -16.16 1.95
C VAL A 206 3.06 -17.68 1.88
N VAL A 207 3.45 -18.33 2.97
CA VAL A 207 3.47 -19.79 3.09
C VAL A 207 2.16 -20.27 3.70
N LEU A 208 1.60 -21.34 3.18
CA LEU A 208 0.57 -22.09 3.88
C LEU A 208 1.26 -23.03 4.87
N LYS A 209 1.30 -22.64 6.15
CA LYS A 209 1.81 -23.46 7.23
C LYS A 209 0.68 -24.32 7.80
N TYR A 210 0.78 -25.63 7.60
CA TYR A 210 -0.18 -26.60 8.12
C TYR A 210 0.34 -27.20 9.43
N VAL A 211 -0.29 -26.82 10.55
CA VAL A 211 0.10 -27.20 11.91
C VAL A 211 -1.11 -27.62 12.72
N GLY A 212 -1.06 -28.80 13.34
CA GLY A 212 -2.14 -29.26 14.22
C GLY A 212 -3.54 -29.20 13.59
N GLN A 213 -3.66 -29.61 12.31
CA GLN A 213 -4.89 -29.55 11.51
C GLN A 213 -5.40 -28.13 11.19
N LYS A 214 -4.58 -27.10 11.39
CA LYS A 214 -4.88 -25.71 11.02
C LYS A 214 -4.01 -25.27 9.85
N GLU A 215 -4.59 -24.53 8.92
CA GLU A 215 -3.87 -23.85 7.84
C GLU A 215 -3.67 -22.38 8.25
N VAL A 216 -2.41 -21.98 8.39
CA VAL A 216 -2.02 -20.64 8.86
C VAL A 216 -1.23 -19.95 7.76
N PRO A 217 -1.63 -18.74 7.31
CA PRO A 217 -0.79 -17.95 6.42
C PRO A 217 0.41 -17.42 7.19
N GLU A 218 1.61 -17.65 6.68
CA GLU A 218 2.83 -17.12 7.29
C GLU A 218 3.71 -16.44 6.24
N PRO A 219 3.88 -15.10 6.29
CA PRO A 219 4.81 -14.41 5.41
C PRO A 219 6.27 -14.73 5.77
N ILE A 220 7.07 -15.17 4.81
CA ILE A 220 8.50 -15.44 4.99
C ILE A 220 9.34 -14.67 3.96
N ALA A 221 10.51 -14.18 4.39
CA ALA A 221 11.43 -13.45 3.52
C ALA A 221 12.06 -14.39 2.49
N ILE A 222 12.19 -13.94 1.25
CA ILE A 222 12.96 -14.66 0.23
C ILE A 222 14.30 -13.93 0.03
N ALA A 223 15.37 -14.70 -0.07
CA ALA A 223 16.69 -14.17 -0.38
C ALA A 223 16.90 -14.08 -1.90
N PRO A 224 17.56 -13.02 -2.40
CA PRO A 224 17.98 -12.99 -3.80
C PRO A 224 18.90 -14.16 -4.15
N LEU A 225 18.85 -14.62 -5.39
CA LEU A 225 19.72 -15.69 -5.90
C LEU A 225 21.20 -15.46 -5.52
N GLY A 226 21.81 -16.48 -4.93
CA GLY A 226 23.21 -16.45 -4.49
C GLY A 226 23.49 -15.68 -3.19
N SER A 227 22.46 -15.12 -2.53
CA SER A 227 22.59 -14.47 -1.22
C SER A 227 22.18 -15.42 -0.10
N PRO A 228 22.95 -15.52 1.01
CA PRO A 228 22.56 -16.37 2.14
C PRO A 228 21.31 -15.81 2.83
N CYS A 229 20.24 -16.60 2.91
CA CYS A 229 18.99 -16.22 3.58
C CYS A 229 19.16 -15.91 5.08
N CYS A 230 20.13 -16.57 5.72
CA CYS A 230 20.16 -16.70 7.18
C CYS A 230 21.56 -16.84 7.78
N GLY A 231 22.61 -16.68 6.96
CA GLY A 231 23.99 -17.10 7.24
C GLY A 231 24.42 -18.35 6.48
N GLU A 232 25.66 -18.80 6.67
CA GLU A 232 26.34 -19.83 5.86
C GLU A 232 25.65 -21.22 5.84
N LYS A 233 24.75 -21.51 6.79
CA LYS A 233 24.11 -22.83 6.93
C LYS A 233 22.67 -22.92 6.40
N CYS A 234 22.09 -21.82 5.87
CA CYS A 234 20.76 -21.86 5.26
C CYS A 234 20.84 -22.16 3.77
N GLY A 235 21.34 -23.36 3.46
CA GLY A 235 21.49 -23.79 2.07
C GLY A 235 20.21 -24.30 1.44
N ASN A 236 19.21 -24.74 2.23
CA ASN A 236 17.97 -25.32 1.73
C ASN A 236 16.74 -24.85 2.51
N LEU A 237 15.57 -25.12 1.94
CA LEU A 237 14.28 -24.73 2.49
C LEU A 237 14.04 -25.27 3.91
N ARG A 238 14.34 -26.54 4.18
CA ARG A 238 14.21 -27.10 5.54
C ARG A 238 15.00 -26.28 6.58
N ALA A 239 16.28 -26.06 6.34
CA ALA A 239 17.15 -25.33 7.25
C ALA A 239 16.70 -23.88 7.44
N HIS A 240 16.13 -23.26 6.39
CA HIS A 240 15.50 -21.94 6.50
C HIS A 240 14.31 -21.96 7.45
N LEU A 241 13.36 -22.86 7.19
CA LEU A 241 12.09 -22.97 7.91
C LEU A 241 12.28 -23.35 9.38
N GLU A 242 13.14 -24.33 9.69
CA GLU A 242 13.47 -24.72 11.07
C GLU A 242 14.14 -23.58 11.85
N ARG A 243 14.85 -22.67 11.16
CA ARG A 243 15.45 -21.51 11.81
C ARG A 243 14.42 -20.44 12.15
N ILE A 244 13.46 -20.17 11.26
CA ILE A 244 12.41 -19.16 11.50
C ILE A 244 11.28 -19.70 12.39
N TRP A 245 11.11 -21.01 12.46
CA TRP A 245 10.15 -21.70 13.32
C TRP A 245 10.85 -22.65 14.29
N PRO A 246 11.66 -22.15 15.24
CA PRO A 246 12.54 -22.97 16.08
C PRO A 246 11.80 -23.95 17.01
N ASN A 247 10.50 -23.75 17.21
CA ASN A 247 9.64 -24.59 18.04
C ASN A 247 8.81 -25.60 17.23
N HIS A 248 9.07 -25.74 15.93
CA HIS A 248 8.35 -26.64 15.05
C HIS A 248 9.32 -27.54 14.28
N MET A 249 8.93 -28.79 14.04
CA MET A 249 9.66 -29.70 13.16
C MET A 249 9.04 -29.66 11.76
N VAL A 250 9.84 -29.37 10.74
CA VAL A 250 9.36 -29.33 9.34
C VAL A 250 9.40 -30.73 8.75
N THR A 251 8.23 -31.31 8.49
CA THR A 251 8.12 -32.70 8.02
C THR A 251 8.07 -32.78 6.49
N GLN A 252 7.33 -31.89 5.83
CA GLN A 252 7.13 -31.87 4.38
C GLN A 252 6.98 -30.45 3.86
N ALA A 253 7.40 -30.20 2.61
CA ALA A 253 7.18 -28.94 1.93
C ALA A 253 6.90 -29.16 0.44
N PHE A 254 5.74 -28.70 -0.03
CA PHE A 254 5.27 -28.92 -1.40
C PHE A 254 5.00 -27.62 -2.11
N LYS A 255 5.29 -27.58 -3.42
CA LYS A 255 4.74 -26.57 -4.32
C LYS A 255 3.24 -26.78 -4.49
N ILE A 256 2.46 -25.71 -4.38
CA ILE A 256 0.99 -25.78 -4.42
C ILE A 256 0.46 -26.11 -5.82
N GLU A 257 1.12 -25.61 -6.87
CA GLU A 257 0.68 -25.79 -8.25
C GLU A 257 0.73 -27.26 -8.71
N ASP A 258 1.83 -27.95 -8.41
CA ASP A 258 2.14 -29.28 -8.96
C ASP A 258 2.33 -30.38 -7.90
N GLY A 259 2.35 -30.02 -6.61
CA GLY A 259 2.58 -30.95 -5.52
C GLY A 259 4.03 -31.42 -5.39
N THR A 260 4.98 -30.78 -6.07
CA THR A 260 6.39 -31.18 -6.05
C THR A 260 7.00 -30.94 -4.66
N ASP A 261 7.68 -31.94 -4.10
CA ASP A 261 8.44 -31.79 -2.85
C ASP A 261 9.67 -30.92 -3.10
N VAL A 262 9.79 -29.85 -2.32
CA VAL A 262 10.86 -28.85 -2.42
C VAL A 262 11.61 -28.65 -1.10
N LEU A 263 11.42 -29.56 -0.13
CA LEU A 263 11.96 -29.41 1.22
C LEU A 263 13.49 -29.33 1.25
N THR A 264 14.16 -30.01 0.33
CA THR A 264 15.63 -30.04 0.22
C THR A 264 16.19 -29.08 -0.83
N GLU A 265 15.33 -28.37 -1.56
CA GLU A 265 15.75 -27.41 -2.59
C GLU A 265 16.38 -26.15 -1.99
N THR A 266 17.18 -25.47 -2.80
CA THR A 266 17.78 -24.19 -2.42
C THR A 266 16.68 -23.15 -2.24
N PHE A 267 16.70 -22.43 -1.11
CA PHE A 267 15.68 -21.42 -0.82
C PHE A 267 16.13 -20.03 -1.25
N ASP A 268 15.70 -19.63 -2.45
CA ASP A 268 15.94 -18.31 -3.05
C ASP A 268 14.78 -17.89 -3.97
N ASP A 269 14.92 -16.74 -4.62
CA ASP A 269 13.95 -16.16 -5.55
C ASP A 269 13.87 -16.86 -6.92
N SER A 270 14.69 -17.89 -7.18
CA SER A 270 14.52 -18.78 -8.33
C SER A 270 13.53 -19.91 -8.05
N LEU A 271 13.35 -20.27 -6.77
CA LEU A 271 12.42 -21.33 -6.38
C LEU A 271 10.98 -20.82 -6.27
N PHE A 272 10.80 -19.60 -5.73
CA PHE A 272 9.49 -18.97 -5.54
C PHE A 272 9.51 -17.50 -5.98
N ASP A 273 8.49 -17.13 -6.76
CA ASP A 273 8.30 -15.76 -7.16
C ASP A 273 7.89 -14.87 -5.97
N PRO A 274 8.38 -13.62 -5.90
CA PRO A 274 7.91 -12.67 -4.90
C PRO A 274 6.40 -12.47 -4.92
N ARG A 275 5.79 -12.37 -3.74
CA ARG A 275 4.35 -12.10 -3.53
C ARG A 275 3.45 -13.18 -4.14
N THR A 276 3.89 -14.44 -4.08
CA THR A 276 3.04 -15.59 -4.34
C THR A 276 2.73 -16.38 -3.07
N ASN A 277 1.82 -17.35 -3.22
CA ASN A 277 1.49 -18.35 -2.23
C ASN A 277 1.60 -19.73 -2.86
N ASP A 278 2.83 -20.10 -3.21
CA ASP A 278 3.11 -21.34 -3.94
C ASP A 278 3.70 -22.43 -3.05
N LEU A 279 3.86 -22.17 -1.74
CA LEU A 279 4.48 -23.11 -0.80
C LEU A 279 3.50 -23.54 0.29
N CYS A 280 3.32 -24.85 0.42
CA CYS A 280 2.62 -25.52 1.52
C CYS A 280 3.63 -26.28 2.37
N VAL A 281 3.63 -26.05 3.69
CA VAL A 281 4.56 -26.70 4.62
C VAL A 281 3.78 -27.41 5.72
N HIS A 282 4.09 -28.67 5.94
CA HIS A 282 3.58 -29.45 7.06
C HIS A 282 4.59 -29.39 8.21
N VAL A 283 4.09 -29.06 9.40
CA VAL A 283 4.92 -29.00 10.61
C VAL A 283 4.26 -29.68 11.80
N GLU A 284 5.10 -30.16 12.71
CA GLU A 284 4.72 -30.76 14.01
C GLU A 284 5.22 -29.93 15.19
#